data_AF-A0A1E2US25-F1
#
_entry.id   AF-A0A1E2US25-F1
#
_cell.length_a   1.000
_cell.length_b   1.000
_cell.length_c   1.000
_cell.angle_alpha   90.00
_cell.angle_beta   90.00
_cell.angle_gamma   90.00
#
_symmetry.space_group_name_H-M   'P 1'
#
loop_
_entity.id
_entity.type
_entity.pdbx_description
1 polymer ?
#
loop_
_entity_poly.entity_id
_entity_poly.type
_entity_poly.pdbx_seq_one_letter_code
_entity_poly.pdbx_strand_id
1 'polypeptide(L)'
;MNQEDAMNLLIQWLRDPNHGGYGSYGYDIYIPNLLRGFLIQEYRNDQQALEMRIRELIPVFYAVGWELCRRGILRPGVNKHQAQATEEGSAGAGYSITPFGAQWLEEADHDNWVPTEPGRFAEMLAEYRDLFGVGFHQRSQEAIKCYGAHAYVACAAMCGAAAESVILAAAIHKTDEDRVLSQYKAASGRKRIENLLVGKARTQLKDEYAGYSVLLRYWRDESAHGTQSSVQDNEAYTSLALLLRLCKFINDHWLELTQ
;
A
#
# COMPACT_ATOMS: atom_id res chain seq x y z
N MET A 1 14.01 17.65 -4.08
CA MET A 1 13.93 16.34 -3.43
C MET A 1 12.46 16.05 -3.23
N ASN A 2 11.95 15.00 -3.87
CA ASN A 2 10.57 14.58 -3.65
C ASN A 2 10.49 13.67 -2.40
N GLN A 3 9.29 13.20 -2.04
CA GLN A 3 9.09 12.37 -0.85
C GLN A 3 9.70 10.96 -1.00
N GLU A 4 9.78 10.44 -2.22
CA GLU A 4 10.37 9.13 -2.53
C GLU A 4 11.89 9.13 -2.34
N ASP A 5 12.57 10.16 -2.87
CA ASP A 5 14.00 10.39 -2.67
C ASP A 5 14.32 10.48 -1.16
N ALA A 6 13.50 11.23 -0.42
CA ALA A 6 13.66 11.42 1.01
C ALA A 6 13.41 10.12 1.81
N MET A 7 12.44 9.30 1.37
CA MET A 7 12.17 7.98 1.94
C MET A 7 13.36 7.04 1.78
N ASN A 8 13.85 6.89 0.55
CA ASN A 8 14.99 6.03 0.25
C ASN A 8 16.24 6.47 1.01
N LEU A 9 16.50 7.78 1.04
CA LEU A 9 17.64 8.33 1.75
C LEU A 9 17.54 8.14 3.26
N LEU A 10 16.35 8.33 3.85
CA LEU A 10 16.15 8.07 5.29
C LEU A 10 16.35 6.59 5.60
N ILE A 11 15.77 5.66 4.83
CA ILE A 11 15.97 4.21 5.02
C ILE A 11 17.45 3.84 4.93
N GLN A 12 18.16 4.39 3.94
CA GLN A 12 19.60 4.18 3.79
C GLN A 12 20.35 4.63 5.06
N TRP A 13 20.00 5.80 5.61
CA TRP A 13 20.58 6.23 6.88
C TRP A 13 20.22 5.29 8.02
N LEU A 14 18.99 4.81 8.12
CA LEU A 14 18.59 3.88 9.19
C LEU A 14 19.34 2.56 9.16
N ARG A 15 19.76 2.10 7.97
CA ARG A 15 20.58 0.90 7.80
C ARG A 15 22.06 1.13 8.09
N ASP A 16 22.53 2.38 8.06
CA ASP A 16 23.91 2.68 8.42
C ASP A 16 24.10 2.43 9.92
N PRO A 17 25.03 1.56 10.35
CA PRO A 17 25.31 1.33 11.76
C PRO A 17 25.78 2.60 12.50
N ASN A 18 26.18 3.65 11.79
CA ASN A 18 26.63 4.93 12.32
C ASN A 18 25.63 6.07 12.09
N HIS A 19 24.31 5.82 12.10
CA HIS A 19 23.26 6.86 11.97
C HIS A 19 23.18 7.87 13.13
N GLY A 20 24.28 8.07 13.83
CA GLY A 20 24.50 9.00 14.92
C GLY A 20 24.17 8.37 16.27
N GLY A 21 25.14 8.42 17.20
CA GLY A 21 24.96 7.97 18.57
C GLY A 21 24.09 8.92 19.38
N TYR A 22 22.80 9.04 19.05
CA TYR A 22 21.84 9.88 19.79
C TYR A 22 21.24 9.18 21.01
N GLY A 23 21.76 8.00 21.37
CA GLY A 23 21.35 7.25 22.56
C GLY A 23 21.49 8.05 23.87
N SER A 24 22.34 9.08 23.91
CA SER A 24 22.41 10.02 25.04
C SER A 24 21.06 10.71 25.29
N TYR A 25 20.40 11.16 24.22
CA TYR A 25 19.06 11.76 24.21
C TYR A 25 17.93 10.71 24.29
N GLY A 26 18.25 9.42 24.16
CA GLY A 26 17.29 8.33 24.21
C GLY A 26 16.49 8.15 22.92
N TYR A 27 16.85 8.83 21.83
CA TYR A 27 16.33 8.53 20.49
C TYR A 27 17.31 7.61 19.77
N ASP A 28 16.79 6.74 18.90
CA ASP A 28 17.65 6.03 17.95
C ASP A 28 18.00 6.97 16.79
N ILE A 29 17.06 7.84 16.40
CA ILE A 29 17.20 8.73 15.24
C ILE A 29 16.75 10.14 15.58
N TYR A 30 17.48 11.13 15.05
CA TYR A 30 17.09 12.54 15.10
C TYR A 30 17.23 13.18 13.71
N ILE A 31 16.10 13.36 13.02
CA ILE A 31 16.05 13.74 11.59
C ILE A 31 16.85 15.01 11.26
N PRO A 32 16.78 16.12 12.04
CA PRO A 32 17.56 17.32 11.74
C PRO A 32 19.07 17.06 11.70
N ASN A 33 19.57 16.16 12.55
CA ASN A 33 21.01 15.88 12.61
C ASN A 33 21.44 14.95 11.47
N LEU A 34 20.60 14.00 11.06
CA LEU A 34 20.85 13.20 9.86
C LEU A 34 20.95 14.11 8.62
N LEU A 35 19.99 15.03 8.46
CA LEU A 35 20.00 16.03 7.40
C LEU A 35 21.26 16.90 7.44
N ARG A 36 21.65 17.37 8.64
CA ARG A 36 22.87 18.15 8.82
C ARG A 36 24.10 17.35 8.43
N GLY A 37 24.20 16.08 8.85
CA GLY A 37 25.32 15.19 8.49
C GLY A 37 25.42 14.91 7.00
N PHE A 38 24.28 14.82 6.30
CA PHE A 38 24.24 14.67 4.85
C PHE A 38 24.67 15.94 4.11
N LEU A 39 24.13 17.10 4.51
CA LEU A 39 24.37 18.37 3.83
C LEU A 39 25.72 19.01 4.19
N ILE A 40 26.35 18.63 5.31
CA ILE A 40 27.60 19.26 5.75
C ILE A 40 28.72 19.13 4.71
N GLN A 41 28.70 18.09 3.86
CA GLN A 41 29.70 17.94 2.81
C GLN A 41 29.56 18.99 1.70
N GLU A 42 28.34 19.44 1.41
CA GLU A 42 28.01 20.40 0.36
C GLU A 42 28.17 21.86 0.85
N TYR A 43 27.85 22.14 2.13
CA TYR A 43 27.81 23.49 2.70
C TYR A 43 28.92 23.77 3.74
N ARG A 44 30.07 23.10 3.66
CA ARG A 44 31.16 23.14 4.68
C ARG A 44 31.55 24.53 5.18
N ASN A 45 31.49 25.54 4.31
CA ASN A 45 31.95 26.90 4.60
C ASN A 45 30.81 27.93 4.77
N ASP A 46 29.55 27.51 4.66
CA ASP A 46 28.39 28.40 4.79
C ASP A 46 27.32 27.77 5.69
N GLN A 47 27.47 28.04 6.99
CA GLN A 47 26.55 27.54 8.01
C GLN A 47 25.15 28.14 7.89
N GLN A 48 25.02 29.35 7.33
CA GLN A 48 23.72 29.99 7.17
C GLN A 48 22.93 29.35 6.03
N ALA A 49 23.59 29.08 4.90
CA ALA A 49 23.00 28.34 3.78
C ALA A 49 22.63 26.91 4.18
N LEU A 50 23.47 26.23 4.97
CA LEU A 50 23.17 24.90 5.51
C LEU A 50 21.86 24.89 6.31
N GLU A 51 21.71 25.79 7.28
CA GLU A 51 20.51 25.84 8.13
C GLU A 51 19.26 26.25 7.35
N MET A 52 19.39 27.12 6.34
CA MET A 52 18.29 27.46 5.43
C MET A 52 17.84 26.22 4.65
N ARG A 53 18.79 25.46 4.10
CA ARG A 53 18.50 24.24 3.34
C ARG A 53 17.88 23.15 4.20
N ILE A 54 18.31 23.00 5.45
CA ILE A 54 17.69 22.08 6.41
C ILE A 54 16.22 22.46 6.61
N ARG A 55 15.90 23.74 6.85
CA ARG A 55 14.51 24.21 7.04
C ARG A 55 13.63 23.97 5.81
N GLU A 56 14.18 24.01 4.61
CA GLU A 56 13.44 23.71 3.38
C GLU A 56 13.11 22.22 3.25
N LEU A 57 14.06 21.33 3.61
CA LEU A 57 13.89 19.88 3.42
C LEU A 57 13.18 19.21 4.58
N ILE A 58 13.27 19.76 5.79
CA ILE A 58 12.78 19.11 7.01
C ILE A 58 11.29 18.70 6.96
N PRO A 59 10.34 19.45 6.34
CA PRO A 59 8.94 19.01 6.30
C PRO A 59 8.75 17.73 5.50
N VAL A 60 9.53 17.53 4.43
CA VAL A 60 9.47 16.32 3.61
C VAL A 60 9.96 15.11 4.41
N PHE A 61 11.05 15.26 5.15
CA PHE A 61 11.57 14.19 6.01
C PHE A 61 10.67 13.88 7.21
N TYR A 62 9.97 14.88 7.76
CA TYR A 62 8.95 14.63 8.78
C TYR A 62 7.75 13.85 8.23
N ALA A 63 7.30 14.14 7.01
CA ALA A 63 6.25 13.35 6.38
C ALA A 63 6.68 11.89 6.18
N VAL A 64 7.93 11.67 5.75
CA VAL A 64 8.53 10.33 5.64
C VAL A 64 8.65 9.65 7.00
N GLY A 65 9.12 10.35 8.04
CA GLY A 65 9.22 9.80 9.39
C GLY A 65 7.85 9.35 9.93
N TRP A 66 6.81 10.15 9.69
CA TRP A 66 5.43 9.77 10.01
C TRP A 66 4.93 8.57 9.20
N GLU A 67 5.30 8.47 7.92
CA GLU A 67 4.98 7.31 7.10
C GLU A 67 5.58 6.03 7.67
N LEU A 68 6.87 6.07 8.04
CA LEU A 68 7.54 4.95 8.69
C LEU A 68 6.91 4.63 10.07
N CYS A 69 6.37 5.62 10.77
CA CYS A 69 5.58 5.38 11.98
C CYS A 69 4.27 4.67 11.69
N ARG A 70 3.54 5.04 10.63
CA ARG A 70 2.30 4.35 10.24
C ARG A 70 2.53 2.91 9.84
N ARG A 71 3.71 2.62 9.26
CA ARG A 71 4.17 1.26 8.94
C ARG A 71 4.68 0.48 10.14
N GLY A 72 4.74 1.10 11.32
CA GLY A 72 5.24 0.47 12.55
C GLY A 72 6.76 0.28 12.58
N ILE A 73 7.51 0.83 11.61
CA ILE A 73 8.98 0.75 11.55
C ILE A 73 9.59 1.69 12.60
N LEU A 74 9.06 2.91 12.66
CA LEU A 74 9.46 3.91 13.65
C LEU A 74 8.35 4.15 14.67
N ARG A 75 8.70 4.72 15.82
CA ARG A 75 7.75 5.36 16.73
C ARG A 75 8.28 6.71 17.16
N PRO A 76 7.43 7.74 17.32
CA PRO A 76 7.88 9.02 17.86
C PRO A 76 8.27 8.85 19.33
N GLY A 77 9.29 9.56 19.76
CA GLY A 77 9.71 9.57 21.17
C GLY A 77 10.92 8.70 21.49
N VAL A 78 11.29 8.70 22.76
CA VAL A 78 12.51 8.05 23.27
C VAL A 78 12.29 6.56 23.58
N ASN A 79 13.38 5.80 23.57
CA ASN A 79 13.42 4.39 23.93
C ASN A 79 13.48 4.14 25.45
N LYS A 80 13.58 5.21 26.28
CA LYS A 80 13.65 5.15 27.74
C LYS A 80 12.27 5.13 28.39
N HIS A 81 12.10 4.29 29.42
CA HIS A 81 10.89 4.21 30.24
C HIS A 81 10.59 5.55 30.93
N GLN A 82 9.32 6.01 30.92
CA GLN A 82 8.84 7.27 31.52
C GLN A 82 9.35 8.60 30.93
N ALA A 83 9.97 8.59 29.75
CA ALA A 83 10.38 9.83 29.09
C ALA A 83 9.52 10.08 27.83
N GLN A 84 8.95 11.29 27.69
CA GLN A 84 8.18 11.72 26.51
C GLN A 84 8.94 12.75 25.66
N ALA A 85 9.89 13.46 26.27
CA ALA A 85 10.79 14.42 25.64
C ALA A 85 12.10 14.44 26.42
N THR A 86 13.19 14.90 25.80
CA THR A 86 14.41 15.24 26.52
C THR A 86 14.27 16.58 27.25
N GLU A 87 15.10 16.81 28.26
CA GLU A 87 15.15 18.10 28.99
C GLU A 87 15.42 19.31 28.06
N GLU A 88 15.98 19.07 26.87
CA GLU A 88 16.29 20.08 25.85
C GLU A 88 15.10 20.46 24.93
N GLY A 89 13.88 19.99 25.23
CA GLY A 89 12.65 20.57 24.67
C GLY A 89 12.40 20.34 23.17
N SER A 90 13.21 19.54 22.48
CA SER A 90 13.02 19.24 21.06
C SER A 90 12.08 18.05 20.83
N ALA A 91 10.89 18.11 21.44
CA ALA A 91 9.84 17.12 21.25
C ALA A 91 9.37 17.12 19.79
N GLY A 92 9.29 15.92 19.17
CA GLY A 92 8.69 15.74 17.84
C GLY A 92 9.64 15.54 16.67
N ALA A 93 10.96 15.66 16.87
CA ALA A 93 11.96 15.43 15.82
C ALA A 93 12.76 14.13 15.97
N GLY A 94 12.58 13.45 17.11
CA GLY A 94 13.26 12.21 17.46
C GLY A 94 12.35 10.98 17.39
N TYR A 95 12.90 9.89 16.87
CA TYR A 95 12.22 8.63 16.65
C TYR A 95 13.01 7.47 17.26
N SER A 96 12.30 6.44 17.70
CA SER A 96 12.88 5.14 18.05
C SER A 96 12.52 4.12 16.98
N ILE A 97 13.45 3.21 16.67
CA ILE A 97 13.20 2.06 15.81
C ILE A 97 12.42 1.02 16.64
N THR A 98 11.33 0.48 16.10
CA THR A 98 10.58 -0.57 16.79
C THR A 98 11.28 -1.93 16.62
N PRO A 99 10.94 -2.96 17.43
CA PRO A 99 11.46 -4.31 17.19
C PRO A 99 11.16 -4.82 15.77
N PHE A 100 9.98 -4.50 15.23
CA PHE A 100 9.62 -4.79 13.85
C PHE A 100 10.50 -4.01 12.86
N GLY A 101 10.71 -2.72 13.10
CA GLY A 101 11.56 -1.88 12.27
C GLY A 101 13.01 -2.35 12.22
N ALA A 102 13.54 -2.85 13.35
CA ALA A 102 14.89 -3.40 13.41
C ALA A 102 15.03 -4.64 12.52
N GLN A 103 14.09 -5.59 12.64
CA GLN A 103 14.03 -6.77 11.77
C GLN A 103 13.89 -6.37 10.29
N TRP A 104 13.00 -5.42 10.00
CA TRP A 104 12.77 -4.94 8.65
C TRP A 104 14.01 -4.28 8.01
N LEU A 105 14.82 -3.57 8.81
CA LEU A 105 16.06 -2.94 8.35
C LEU A 105 17.16 -3.96 8.01
N GLU A 106 17.16 -5.14 8.64
CA GLU A 106 18.13 -6.23 8.44
C GLU A 106 17.85 -7.07 7.18
N GLU A 107 16.65 -7.01 6.62
CA GLU A 107 16.25 -7.78 5.43
C GLU A 107 16.92 -7.22 4.15
N ALA A 108 17.85 -8.00 3.57
CA ALA A 108 18.74 -7.58 2.47
C ALA A 108 18.07 -7.39 1.10
N ASP A 109 16.83 -7.89 0.91
CA ASP A 109 16.20 -8.01 -0.42
C ASP A 109 15.20 -6.90 -0.79
N HIS A 110 15.07 -5.85 0.03
CA HIS A 110 14.10 -4.78 -0.20
C HIS A 110 14.67 -3.47 -0.79
N ASP A 111 15.94 -3.47 -1.20
CA ASP A 111 16.53 -2.36 -2.01
C ASP A 111 15.93 -2.25 -3.42
N ASN A 112 15.18 -3.26 -3.86
CA ASN A 112 14.32 -3.16 -5.02
C ASN A 112 13.03 -2.42 -4.66
N TRP A 113 13.18 -1.12 -4.43
CA TRP A 113 12.08 -0.17 -4.57
C TRP A 113 11.66 -0.13 -6.06
N VAL A 114 10.93 -1.16 -6.49
CA VAL A 114 9.96 -1.01 -7.59
C VAL A 114 8.97 0.04 -7.09
N PRO A 115 8.53 1.04 -7.87
CA PRO A 115 7.65 2.11 -7.38
C PRO A 115 6.38 1.51 -6.75
N THR A 116 6.43 1.29 -5.44
CA THR A 116 5.55 0.46 -4.60
C THR A 116 4.74 1.37 -3.71
N GLU A 117 4.37 2.57 -4.19
CA GLU A 117 3.43 3.39 -3.46
C GLU A 117 2.06 2.72 -3.55
N PRO A 118 1.48 2.21 -2.44
CA PRO A 118 0.09 1.77 -2.45
C PRO A 118 -0.82 2.93 -2.86
N GLY A 119 -0.36 4.18 -2.64
CA GLY A 119 -0.97 5.42 -3.13
C GLY A 119 -1.16 5.47 -4.64
N ARG A 120 -0.22 4.98 -5.46
CA ARG A 120 -0.41 4.92 -6.91
C ARG A 120 -1.52 3.96 -7.31
N PHE A 121 -1.60 2.80 -6.67
CA PHE A 121 -2.76 1.92 -6.86
C PHE A 121 -4.06 2.60 -6.43
N ALA A 122 -4.03 3.40 -5.36
CA ALA A 122 -5.20 4.11 -4.87
C ALA A 122 -5.72 5.11 -5.92
N GLU A 123 -4.84 5.88 -6.53
CA GLU A 123 -5.15 6.83 -7.58
C GLU A 123 -5.67 6.12 -8.84
N MET A 124 -4.94 5.11 -9.34
CA MET A 124 -5.31 4.37 -10.54
C MET A 124 -6.65 3.63 -10.39
N LEU A 125 -6.92 3.05 -9.21
CA LEU A 125 -8.19 2.37 -8.95
C LEU A 125 -9.32 3.37 -8.66
N ALA A 126 -9.03 4.60 -8.21
CA ALA A 126 -10.04 5.62 -7.99
C ALA A 126 -10.70 6.09 -9.28
N GLU A 127 -10.00 6.06 -10.42
CA GLU A 127 -10.53 6.41 -11.74
C GLU A 127 -11.75 5.55 -12.13
N TYR A 128 -11.81 4.31 -11.66
CA TYR A 128 -12.91 3.39 -11.97
C TYR A 128 -14.10 3.49 -11.01
N ARG A 129 -14.08 4.44 -10.06
CA ARG A 129 -15.16 4.62 -9.06
C ARG A 129 -16.51 4.86 -9.71
N ASP A 130 -16.57 5.72 -10.73
CA ASP A 130 -17.84 6.09 -11.35
C ASP A 130 -18.43 4.94 -12.18
N LEU A 131 -17.57 4.08 -12.75
CA LEU A 131 -17.98 2.94 -13.56
C LEU A 131 -18.41 1.74 -12.71
N PHE A 132 -17.66 1.40 -11.66
CA PHE A 132 -17.91 0.20 -10.85
C PHE A 132 -18.61 0.49 -9.52
N GLY A 133 -18.85 1.76 -9.22
CA GLY A 133 -19.61 2.23 -8.07
C GLY A 133 -18.82 2.34 -6.76
N VAL A 134 -19.51 2.89 -5.76
CA VAL A 134 -18.93 3.20 -4.43
C VAL A 134 -18.47 1.96 -3.67
N GLY A 135 -19.15 0.81 -3.84
CA GLY A 135 -18.79 -0.44 -3.18
C GLY A 135 -17.46 -1.01 -3.68
N PHE A 136 -17.18 -0.89 -4.99
CA PHE A 136 -15.87 -1.20 -5.55
C PHE A 136 -14.81 -0.30 -4.95
N HIS A 137 -15.04 1.02 -5.00
CA HIS A 137 -14.07 2.01 -4.52
C HIS A 137 -13.72 1.79 -3.03
N GLN A 138 -14.71 1.56 -2.18
CA GLN A 138 -14.46 1.26 -0.77
C GLN A 138 -13.52 0.05 -0.60
N ARG A 139 -13.84 -1.08 -1.23
CA ARG A 139 -13.09 -2.34 -1.09
C ARG A 139 -11.69 -2.26 -1.67
N SER A 140 -11.52 -1.57 -2.80
CA SER A 140 -10.19 -1.38 -3.40
C SER A 140 -9.29 -0.51 -2.51
N GLN A 141 -9.83 0.55 -1.92
CA GLN A 141 -9.09 1.39 -0.96
C GLN A 141 -8.77 0.64 0.35
N GLU A 142 -9.67 -0.23 0.81
CA GLU A 142 -9.41 -1.11 1.95
C GLU A 142 -8.28 -2.10 1.65
N ALA A 143 -8.25 -2.72 0.46
CA ALA A 143 -7.17 -3.62 0.06
C ALA A 143 -5.79 -2.95 0.11
N ILE A 144 -5.70 -1.72 -0.42
CA ILE A 144 -4.47 -0.91 -0.43
C ILE A 144 -4.01 -0.57 0.99
N LYS A 145 -4.95 -0.20 1.87
CA LYS A 145 -4.64 0.07 3.28
C LYS A 145 -4.13 -1.19 3.98
N CYS A 146 -4.74 -2.34 3.72
CA CYS A 146 -4.27 -3.62 4.26
C CYS A 146 -2.85 -3.95 3.78
N TYR A 147 -2.55 -3.70 2.51
CA TYR A 147 -1.20 -3.88 1.96
C TYR A 147 -0.17 -2.99 2.68
N GLY A 148 -0.46 -1.69 2.80
CA GLY A 148 0.41 -0.74 3.49
C GLY A 148 0.58 -1.02 5.00
N ALA A 149 -0.34 -1.77 5.60
CA ALA A 149 -0.28 -2.23 6.99
C ALA A 149 0.32 -3.64 7.14
N HIS A 150 0.91 -4.21 6.07
CA HIS A 150 1.46 -5.57 6.03
C HIS A 150 0.45 -6.68 6.38
N ALA A 151 -0.85 -6.40 6.24
CA ALA A 151 -1.93 -7.35 6.43
C ALA A 151 -2.24 -8.08 5.11
N TYR A 152 -1.27 -8.87 4.62
CA TYR A 152 -1.27 -9.39 3.25
C TYR A 152 -2.48 -10.29 2.90
N VAL A 153 -2.90 -11.16 3.83
CA VAL A 153 -4.10 -11.98 3.65
C VAL A 153 -5.35 -11.12 3.49
N ALA A 154 -5.49 -10.08 4.32
CA ALA A 154 -6.62 -9.15 4.25
C ALA A 154 -6.59 -8.32 2.94
N CYS A 155 -5.40 -7.90 2.50
CA CYS A 155 -5.22 -7.25 1.21
C CYS A 155 -5.73 -8.12 0.07
N ALA A 156 -5.24 -9.37 -0.02
CA ALA A 156 -5.61 -10.29 -1.09
C ALA A 156 -7.12 -10.61 -1.08
N ALA A 157 -7.70 -10.81 0.10
CA ALA A 157 -9.14 -11.01 0.26
C ALA A 157 -9.97 -9.81 -0.19
N MET A 158 -9.54 -8.58 0.15
CA MET A 158 -10.20 -7.35 -0.26
C MET A 158 -10.04 -7.08 -1.76
N CYS A 159 -8.90 -7.43 -2.37
CA CYS A 159 -8.75 -7.42 -3.83
C CYS A 159 -9.79 -8.34 -4.49
N GLY A 160 -10.00 -9.53 -3.94
CA GLY A 160 -11.06 -10.45 -4.40
C GLY A 160 -12.46 -9.87 -4.26
N ALA A 161 -12.76 -9.22 -3.13
CA ALA A 161 -14.07 -8.57 -2.91
C ALA A 161 -14.29 -7.34 -3.82
N ALA A 162 -13.23 -6.57 -4.10
CA ALA A 162 -13.27 -5.49 -5.07
C ALA A 162 -13.51 -6.02 -6.48
N ALA A 163 -12.84 -7.11 -6.88
CA ALA A 163 -13.04 -7.78 -8.16
C ALA A 163 -14.49 -8.26 -8.36
N GLU A 164 -15.11 -8.83 -7.31
CA GLU A 164 -16.54 -9.16 -7.35
C GLU A 164 -17.43 -7.94 -7.61
N SER A 165 -17.04 -6.78 -7.07
CA SER A 165 -17.79 -5.53 -7.26
C SER A 165 -17.74 -5.07 -8.72
N VAL A 166 -16.58 -5.21 -9.37
CA VAL A 166 -16.41 -4.93 -10.81
C VAL A 166 -17.33 -5.82 -11.64
N ILE A 167 -17.33 -7.12 -11.37
CA ILE A 167 -18.15 -8.10 -12.10
C ILE A 167 -19.64 -7.83 -11.88
N LEU A 168 -20.05 -7.53 -10.64
CA LEU A 168 -21.43 -7.17 -10.32
C LEU A 168 -21.88 -5.90 -11.02
N ALA A 169 -21.07 -4.85 -11.04
CA ALA A 169 -21.39 -3.62 -11.74
C ALA A 169 -21.62 -3.85 -13.25
N ALA A 170 -20.73 -4.61 -13.89
CA ALA A 170 -20.90 -4.97 -15.30
C ALA A 170 -22.13 -5.85 -15.56
N ALA A 171 -22.41 -6.82 -14.67
CA ALA A 171 -23.60 -7.65 -14.78
C ALA A 171 -24.90 -6.86 -14.57
N ILE A 172 -24.93 -5.91 -13.62
CA ILE A 172 -26.06 -5.00 -13.41
C ILE A 172 -26.26 -4.14 -14.65
N HIS A 173 -25.20 -3.61 -15.26
CA HIS A 173 -25.33 -2.84 -16.50
C HIS A 173 -25.90 -3.68 -17.66
N LYS A 174 -25.55 -4.97 -17.72
CA LYS A 174 -26.04 -5.90 -18.75
C LYS A 174 -27.52 -6.28 -18.59
N THR A 175 -28.07 -6.20 -17.37
CA THR A 175 -29.42 -6.65 -17.09
C THR A 175 -30.10 -5.81 -16.00
N ASP A 176 -30.95 -6.41 -15.18
CA ASP A 176 -31.65 -5.74 -14.09
C ASP A 176 -30.94 -5.99 -12.76
N GLU A 177 -30.86 -4.95 -11.91
CA GLU A 177 -30.14 -4.99 -10.64
C GLU A 177 -30.74 -6.01 -9.66
N ASP A 178 -32.06 -5.98 -9.48
CA ASP A 178 -32.75 -6.88 -8.55
C ASP A 178 -32.54 -8.34 -8.94
N ARG A 179 -32.59 -8.62 -10.25
CA ARG A 179 -32.28 -9.94 -10.78
C ARG A 179 -30.84 -10.37 -10.49
N VAL A 180 -29.86 -9.50 -10.73
CA VAL A 180 -28.43 -9.81 -10.50
C VAL A 180 -28.18 -10.08 -9.02
N LEU A 181 -28.67 -9.21 -8.13
CA LEU A 181 -28.48 -9.36 -6.69
C LEU A 181 -29.18 -10.61 -6.16
N SER A 182 -30.37 -10.93 -6.65
CA SER A 182 -31.08 -12.17 -6.32
C SER A 182 -30.27 -13.41 -6.76
N GLN A 183 -29.75 -13.41 -7.99
CA GLN A 183 -28.92 -14.51 -8.49
C GLN A 183 -27.59 -14.65 -7.75
N TYR A 184 -26.95 -13.54 -7.41
CA TYR A 184 -25.67 -13.51 -6.71
C TYR A 184 -25.79 -14.07 -5.28
N LYS A 185 -26.90 -13.79 -4.58
CA LYS A 185 -27.17 -14.32 -3.23
C LYS A 185 -27.50 -15.82 -3.21
N ALA A 186 -27.86 -16.41 -4.35
CA ALA A 186 -28.19 -17.83 -4.44
C ALA A 186 -26.93 -18.71 -4.40
N ALA A 187 -27.14 -20.02 -4.20
CA ALA A 187 -26.07 -21.02 -4.29
C ALA A 187 -25.36 -20.93 -5.65
N SER A 188 -24.02 -20.91 -5.61
CA SER A 188 -23.16 -20.70 -6.78
C SER A 188 -23.39 -19.36 -7.52
N GLY A 189 -23.91 -18.36 -6.81
CA GLY A 189 -24.26 -17.05 -7.38
C GLY A 189 -23.10 -16.39 -8.12
N ARG A 190 -21.90 -16.35 -7.54
CA ARG A 190 -20.70 -15.78 -8.18
C ARG A 190 -20.44 -16.40 -9.57
N LYS A 191 -20.47 -17.73 -9.67
CA LYS A 191 -20.29 -18.45 -10.94
C LYS A 191 -21.41 -18.14 -11.94
N ARG A 192 -22.65 -17.97 -11.48
CA ARG A 192 -23.78 -17.59 -12.35
C ARG A 192 -23.61 -16.19 -12.91
N ILE A 193 -23.20 -15.22 -12.09
CA ILE A 193 -22.93 -13.84 -12.53
C ILE A 193 -21.75 -13.80 -13.50
N GLU A 194 -20.68 -14.55 -13.21
CA GLU A 194 -19.55 -14.68 -14.14
C GLU A 194 -20.00 -15.25 -15.50
N ASN A 195 -20.77 -16.33 -15.50
CA ASN A 195 -21.30 -16.93 -16.73
C ASN A 195 -22.27 -15.99 -17.48
N LEU A 196 -23.01 -15.14 -16.77
CA LEU A 196 -23.87 -14.12 -17.38
C LEU A 196 -23.04 -13.09 -18.15
N LEU A 197 -21.92 -12.66 -17.58
CA LEU A 197 -21.05 -11.64 -18.16
C LEU A 197 -20.17 -12.21 -19.28
N VAL A 198 -19.34 -13.21 -18.97
CA VAL A 198 -18.31 -13.72 -19.90
C VAL A 198 -18.68 -15.07 -20.54
N GLY A 199 -19.72 -15.76 -20.09
CA GLY A 199 -20.04 -17.13 -20.54
C GLY A 199 -20.37 -17.25 -22.04
N LYS A 200 -20.87 -16.18 -22.66
CA LYS A 200 -21.13 -16.10 -24.11
C LYS A 200 -20.03 -15.36 -24.90
N ALA A 201 -19.02 -14.81 -24.23
CA ALA A 201 -17.92 -14.14 -24.90
C ALA A 201 -17.07 -15.13 -25.72
N ARG A 202 -16.32 -14.60 -26.68
CA ARG A 202 -15.30 -15.35 -27.43
C ARG A 202 -14.25 -15.93 -26.49
N THR A 203 -13.68 -17.08 -26.89
CA THR A 203 -12.69 -17.82 -26.09
C THR A 203 -11.54 -16.96 -25.62
N GLN A 204 -10.99 -16.11 -26.50
CA GLN A 204 -9.91 -15.19 -26.16
C GLN A 204 -10.22 -14.29 -24.94
N LEU A 205 -11.43 -13.73 -24.86
CA LEU A 205 -11.82 -12.88 -23.73
C LEU A 205 -12.05 -13.69 -22.45
N LYS A 206 -12.54 -14.92 -22.58
CA LYS A 206 -12.69 -15.82 -21.43
C LYS A 206 -11.33 -16.16 -20.82
N ASP A 207 -10.36 -16.47 -21.68
CA ASP A 207 -9.01 -16.82 -21.27
C ASP A 207 -8.29 -15.63 -20.62
N GLU A 208 -8.43 -14.45 -21.21
CA GLU A 208 -7.87 -13.22 -20.65
C GLU A 208 -8.51 -12.87 -19.30
N TYR A 209 -9.84 -12.91 -19.21
CA TYR A 209 -10.56 -12.71 -17.95
C TYR A 209 -10.13 -13.73 -16.87
N ALA A 210 -9.96 -15.00 -17.24
CA ALA A 210 -9.49 -16.04 -16.33
C ALA A 210 -8.07 -15.73 -15.81
N GLY A 211 -7.20 -15.20 -16.66
CA GLY A 211 -5.86 -14.77 -16.30
C GLY A 211 -5.81 -13.73 -15.17
N TYR A 212 -6.85 -12.88 -15.05
CA TYR A 212 -6.95 -11.90 -13.97
C TYR A 212 -7.77 -12.37 -12.77
N SER A 213 -8.83 -13.14 -12.99
CA SER A 213 -9.84 -13.44 -11.96
C SER A 213 -9.53 -14.66 -11.09
N VAL A 214 -8.76 -15.64 -11.56
CA VAL A 214 -8.54 -16.91 -10.85
C VAL A 214 -7.93 -16.69 -9.46
N LEU A 215 -6.83 -15.95 -9.38
CA LEU A 215 -6.15 -15.69 -8.11
C LEU A 215 -6.99 -14.83 -7.16
N LEU A 216 -7.69 -13.83 -7.70
CA LEU A 216 -8.56 -12.94 -6.92
C LEU A 216 -9.72 -13.70 -6.29
N ARG A 217 -10.33 -14.65 -7.02
CA ARG A 217 -11.37 -15.53 -6.46
C ARG A 217 -10.79 -16.48 -5.40
N TYR A 218 -9.63 -17.06 -5.67
CA TYR A 218 -8.99 -17.96 -4.73
C TYR A 218 -8.79 -17.28 -3.37
N TRP A 219 -8.19 -16.09 -3.34
CA TRP A 219 -7.99 -15.36 -2.07
C TRP A 219 -9.27 -14.92 -1.39
N ARG A 220 -10.30 -14.59 -2.17
CA ARG A 220 -11.62 -14.27 -1.62
C ARG A 220 -12.20 -15.46 -0.84
N ASP A 221 -12.07 -16.66 -1.39
CA ASP A 221 -12.64 -17.88 -0.79
C ASP A 221 -11.75 -18.41 0.34
N GLU A 222 -10.43 -18.46 0.15
CA GLU A 222 -9.48 -18.92 1.16
C GLU A 222 -9.58 -18.12 2.47
N SER A 223 -9.85 -16.81 2.38
CA SER A 223 -10.03 -15.94 3.55
C SER A 223 -11.17 -16.37 4.48
N ALA A 224 -12.11 -17.19 4.00
CA ALA A 224 -13.24 -17.70 4.78
C ALA A 224 -12.99 -19.08 5.42
N HIS A 225 -11.88 -19.76 5.09
CA HIS A 225 -11.67 -21.16 5.45
C HIS A 225 -10.94 -21.39 6.79
N GLY A 226 -10.54 -20.33 7.50
CA GLY A 226 -9.96 -20.43 8.85
C GLY A 226 -8.61 -21.16 8.92
N THR A 227 -8.08 -21.55 7.75
CA THR A 227 -6.77 -22.16 7.56
C THR A 227 -5.68 -21.11 7.69
N GLN A 228 -4.51 -21.50 8.18
CA GLN A 228 -3.35 -20.62 8.18
C GLN A 228 -2.93 -20.38 6.73
N SER A 229 -3.04 -19.13 6.31
CA SER A 229 -2.65 -18.70 4.96
C SER A 229 -1.13 -18.47 4.89
N SER A 230 -0.52 -18.84 3.77
CA SER A 230 0.90 -18.58 3.48
C SER A 230 1.13 -17.30 2.68
N VAL A 231 0.12 -16.42 2.54
CA VAL A 231 0.24 -15.20 1.73
C VAL A 231 1.40 -14.36 2.19
N GLN A 232 2.27 -14.03 1.26
CA GLN A 232 3.37 -13.08 1.45
C GLN A 232 3.12 -11.79 0.67
N ASP A 233 4.02 -10.82 0.84
CA ASP A 233 3.99 -9.52 0.18
C ASP A 233 3.78 -9.64 -1.34
N ASN A 234 4.60 -10.47 -2.01
CA ASN A 234 4.55 -10.68 -3.45
C ASN A 234 3.15 -11.10 -3.96
N GLU A 235 2.44 -11.96 -3.24
CA GLU A 235 1.10 -12.41 -3.61
C GLU A 235 0.04 -11.32 -3.38
N ALA A 236 0.18 -10.53 -2.31
CA ALA A 236 -0.70 -9.40 -2.05
C ALA A 236 -0.50 -8.28 -3.09
N TYR A 237 0.75 -7.95 -3.43
CA TYR A 237 1.08 -7.02 -4.50
C TYR A 237 0.57 -7.50 -5.86
N THR A 238 0.78 -8.78 -6.17
CA THR A 238 0.25 -9.41 -7.39
C THR A 238 -1.28 -9.29 -7.43
N SER A 239 -1.96 -9.47 -6.31
CA SER A 239 -3.41 -9.32 -6.22
C SER A 239 -3.87 -7.88 -6.52
N LEU A 240 -3.16 -6.85 -6.03
CA LEU A 240 -3.45 -5.45 -6.39
C LEU A 240 -3.25 -5.20 -7.90
N ALA A 241 -2.16 -5.70 -8.47
CA ALA A 241 -1.88 -5.58 -9.90
C ALA A 241 -2.93 -6.28 -10.77
N LEU A 242 -3.36 -7.49 -10.38
CA LEU A 242 -4.43 -8.22 -11.08
C LEU A 242 -5.77 -7.52 -10.95
N LEU A 243 -6.10 -6.94 -9.79
CA LEU A 243 -7.32 -6.15 -9.62
C LEU A 243 -7.35 -4.97 -10.59
N LEU A 244 -6.26 -4.21 -10.69
CA LEU A 244 -6.16 -3.09 -11.62
C LEU A 244 -6.26 -3.53 -13.08
N ARG A 245 -5.58 -4.62 -13.45
CA ARG A 245 -5.69 -5.19 -14.81
C ARG A 245 -7.09 -5.67 -15.13
N LEU A 246 -7.79 -6.28 -14.17
CA LEU A 246 -9.20 -6.65 -14.32
C LEU A 246 -10.09 -5.42 -14.53
N CYS A 247 -9.88 -4.35 -13.75
CA CYS A 247 -10.60 -3.09 -13.91
C CYS A 247 -10.43 -2.53 -15.33
N LYS A 248 -9.18 -2.46 -15.79
CA LYS A 248 -8.85 -2.02 -17.14
C LYS A 248 -9.50 -2.91 -18.21
N PHE A 249 -9.38 -4.23 -18.08
CA PHE A 249 -9.97 -5.20 -19.01
C PHE A 249 -11.49 -5.02 -19.12
N ILE A 250 -12.21 -4.97 -18.00
CA ILE A 250 -13.67 -4.81 -18.00
C ILE A 250 -14.08 -3.46 -18.60
N ASN A 251 -13.34 -2.39 -18.31
CA ASN A 251 -13.56 -1.09 -18.91
C ASN A 251 -13.33 -1.10 -20.43
N ASP A 252 -12.21 -1.66 -20.89
CA ASP A 252 -11.83 -1.68 -22.31
C ASP A 252 -12.79 -2.55 -23.14
N HIS A 253 -13.41 -3.57 -22.52
CA HIS A 253 -14.41 -4.44 -23.14
C HIS A 253 -15.85 -4.19 -22.68
N TRP A 254 -16.14 -3.03 -22.08
CA TRP A 254 -17.44 -2.77 -21.45
C TRP A 254 -18.62 -3.07 -22.37
N LEU A 255 -18.66 -2.44 -23.56
CA LEU A 255 -19.75 -2.63 -24.52
C LEU A 255 -19.91 -4.08 -24.99
N GLU A 256 -18.80 -4.78 -25.27
CA GLU A 256 -18.83 -6.19 -25.72
C GLU A 256 -19.35 -7.12 -24.61
N LEU A 257 -19.03 -6.82 -23.36
CA LEU A 257 -19.43 -7.62 -22.21
C LEU A 257 -20.85 -7.32 -21.73
N THR A 258 -21.36 -6.10 -21.91
CA THR A 258 -22.63 -5.68 -21.33
C THR A 258 -23.78 -5.50 -22.32
N GLN A 259 -23.56 -5.64 -23.62
CA GLN A 259 -24.63 -5.73 -24.62
C GLN A 259 -25.02 -7.19 -24.89
#